data_AF-A0AAJ2C7T3-F1
#
_entry.id   AF-A0AAJ2C7T3-F1
#
_cell.length_a   1.000
_cell.length_b   1.000
_cell.length_c   1.000
_cell.angle_alpha   90.00
_cell.angle_beta   90.00
_cell.angle_gamma   90.00
#
_symmetry.space_group_name_H-M   'P 1'
#
loop_
_entity.id
_entity.type
_entity.pdbx_description
1 polymer ?
#
loop_
_entity_poly.entity_id
_entity_poly.type
_entity_poly.pdbx_seq_one_letter_code
_entity_poly.pdbx_strand_id
1 'polypeptide(L)'
;MLFTPTLSADRDLVTAPDYIAWAKAARAHDKKSGLQTWRDADESKHFDYKAIRARLERLRKLSAAGDVKGLLFVLNEGIHGNIDGMGHERLYQKARFGTKKLIEDYVAEVVASLDKIAAARSIPREEKRDFFRRAQHCYGRSALLLSGSGSFLFFHIGVVKALWSEGVLPAIMSGASGGSIVAAVVCTRKDSEIGALLESERLANPARDPKQKRLASDEVRDRLADLIPDLTFQEAFEISGRHLNVSVAPAEKHQNGRLLNAITAPNVLIREAVLASCAVPGVFPPVMLMARDDSGNRVPYQPDRRWVDGSVTHDIPTKRLERLYGVNHHIVSQANPIALPFATDTRKQMAPIEAIQHASMATFKAWLNANMIIFQKPLEWVPPLNSLANMARSVINQEYTGDINIIRPPKFWSPAKILSDLGQEDIDELIDTGERTAWPKVEMVRTQTAISRALEGILARIDKAGDDGPGHRSTAALKKAVR
;
A
#
# COMPACT_ATOMS: atom_id res chain seq x y z
N MET A 1 13.98 34.76 -22.69
CA MET A 1 13.17 34.23 -23.81
C MET A 1 13.44 32.75 -23.96
N LEU A 2 12.46 31.93 -23.60
CA LEU A 2 12.13 30.58 -24.12
C LEU A 2 10.96 30.08 -23.25
N PHE A 3 9.84 30.79 -23.37
CA PHE A 3 8.56 30.41 -22.75
C PHE A 3 7.52 30.37 -23.88
N THR A 4 7.15 29.16 -24.31
CA THR A 4 5.84 28.78 -24.89
C THR A 4 5.91 27.29 -25.30
N PRO A 5 4.81 26.49 -25.27
CA PRO A 5 3.43 26.75 -24.80
C PRO A 5 2.79 25.54 -24.03
N THR A 6 2.57 25.61 -22.71
CA THR A 6 1.78 24.57 -21.98
C THR A 6 0.89 25.09 -20.84
N LEU A 7 0.74 26.40 -20.64
CA LEU A 7 -0.05 26.94 -19.50
C LEU A 7 -1.57 26.66 -19.59
N SER A 8 -2.11 26.32 -20.76
CA SER A 8 -3.54 25.99 -20.92
C SER A 8 -3.88 24.51 -20.62
N ALA A 9 -2.89 23.60 -20.59
CA ALA A 9 -3.17 22.16 -20.60
C ALA A 9 -3.17 21.51 -19.21
N ASP A 10 -2.63 22.17 -18.17
CA ASP A 10 -2.60 21.64 -16.80
C ASP A 10 -3.69 22.24 -15.89
N ARG A 11 -4.37 23.33 -16.26
CA ARG A 11 -5.40 23.93 -15.40
C ARG A 11 -6.56 22.97 -15.15
N ASP A 12 -7.07 22.33 -16.20
CA ASP A 12 -8.21 21.42 -16.08
C ASP A 12 -7.88 20.15 -15.28
N LEU A 13 -6.61 19.71 -15.29
CA LEU A 13 -6.13 18.61 -14.45
C LEU A 13 -6.04 19.05 -12.97
N VAL A 14 -5.57 20.27 -12.73
CA VAL A 14 -5.41 20.83 -11.38
C VAL A 14 -6.76 21.19 -10.76
N THR A 15 -7.73 21.64 -11.54
CA THR A 15 -9.07 22.04 -11.03
C THR A 15 -10.11 20.92 -11.14
N ALA A 16 -9.70 19.71 -11.52
CA ALA A 16 -10.61 18.57 -11.56
C ALA A 16 -11.19 18.30 -10.15
N PRO A 17 -12.52 18.20 -9.99
CA PRO A 17 -13.17 17.94 -8.71
C PRO A 17 -13.09 16.47 -8.27
N ASP A 18 -12.94 15.56 -9.23
CA ASP A 18 -12.90 14.12 -8.99
C ASP A 18 -12.02 13.41 -10.03
N TYR A 19 -11.81 12.11 -9.82
CA TYR A 19 -11.02 11.27 -10.73
C TYR A 19 -11.62 11.20 -12.14
N ILE A 20 -12.95 11.22 -12.28
CA ILE A 20 -13.62 11.08 -13.58
C ILE A 20 -13.33 12.32 -14.45
N ALA A 21 -13.47 13.50 -13.87
CA ALA A 21 -13.13 14.77 -14.50
C ALA A 21 -11.63 14.85 -14.79
N TRP A 22 -10.79 14.42 -13.84
CA TRP A 22 -9.33 14.36 -14.04
C TRP A 22 -8.97 13.42 -15.19
N ALA A 23 -9.55 12.23 -15.27
CA ALA A 23 -9.32 11.24 -16.32
C ALA A 23 -9.76 11.77 -17.69
N LYS A 24 -10.90 12.47 -17.75
CA LYS A 24 -11.37 13.13 -18.97
C LYS A 24 -10.39 14.20 -19.44
N ALA A 25 -9.92 15.07 -18.53
CA ALA A 25 -8.93 16.09 -18.82
C ALA A 25 -7.59 15.48 -19.26
N ALA A 26 -7.15 14.40 -18.60
CA ALA A 26 -5.92 13.68 -18.93
C ALA A 26 -5.95 13.08 -20.34
N ARG A 27 -7.06 12.43 -20.72
CA ARG A 27 -7.25 11.91 -22.08
C ARG A 27 -7.31 13.03 -23.13
N ALA A 28 -7.97 14.14 -22.83
CA ALA A 28 -8.01 15.30 -23.73
C ALA A 28 -6.61 15.91 -23.93
N HIS A 29 -5.83 16.01 -22.85
CA HIS A 29 -4.44 16.42 -22.89
C HIS A 29 -3.60 15.47 -23.77
N ASP A 30 -3.72 14.16 -23.58
CA ASP A 30 -2.97 13.17 -24.34
C ASP A 30 -3.31 13.22 -25.84
N LYS A 31 -4.58 13.48 -26.19
CA LYS A 31 -5.00 13.69 -27.58
C LYS A 31 -4.39 14.96 -28.17
N LYS A 32 -4.41 16.07 -27.44
CA LYS A 32 -3.88 17.38 -27.90
C LYS A 32 -2.35 17.38 -28.05
N SER A 33 -1.65 16.68 -27.16
CA SER A 33 -0.19 16.59 -27.14
C SER A 33 0.37 15.50 -28.08
N GLY A 34 -0.50 14.71 -28.73
CA GLY A 34 -0.09 13.59 -29.58
C GLY A 34 0.36 12.33 -28.81
N LEU A 35 0.25 12.33 -27.48
CA LEU A 35 0.57 11.17 -26.64
C LEU A 35 -0.41 10.02 -26.83
N GLN A 36 -1.63 10.30 -27.30
CA GLN A 36 -2.58 9.25 -27.70
C GLN A 36 -1.98 8.37 -28.82
N THR A 37 -1.38 8.97 -29.84
CA THR A 37 -0.68 8.23 -30.91
C THR A 37 0.45 7.37 -30.36
N TRP A 38 1.18 7.87 -29.35
CA TRP A 38 2.19 7.06 -28.67
C TRP A 38 1.60 5.88 -27.90
N ARG A 39 0.41 6.01 -27.28
CA ARG A 39 -0.28 4.89 -26.61
C ARG A 39 -0.77 3.85 -27.60
N ASP A 40 -1.30 4.29 -28.73
CA ASP A 40 -1.84 3.43 -29.78
C ASP A 40 -0.75 2.72 -30.59
N ALA A 41 0.46 3.28 -30.66
CA ALA A 41 1.62 2.61 -31.23
C ALA A 41 2.16 1.53 -30.28
N ASP A 42 2.34 0.31 -30.80
CA ASP A 42 2.92 -0.80 -30.04
C ASP A 42 4.37 -0.53 -29.62
N GLU A 43 5.13 0.08 -30.53
CA GLU A 43 6.58 0.13 -30.43
C GLU A 43 7.05 0.93 -29.20
N SER A 44 8.01 0.33 -28.50
CA SER A 44 8.69 0.95 -27.37
C SER A 44 10.02 0.23 -27.11
N LYS A 45 11.01 0.98 -26.62
CA LYS A 45 12.29 0.43 -26.15
C LYS A 45 12.23 -0.14 -24.73
N HIS A 46 11.06 -0.07 -24.07
CA HIS A 46 10.89 -0.41 -22.67
C HIS A 46 10.24 -1.78 -22.43
N PHE A 47 9.77 -2.46 -23.48
CA PHE A 47 9.23 -3.82 -23.43
C PHE A 47 9.29 -4.48 -24.82
N ASP A 48 9.28 -5.81 -24.88
CA ASP A 48 9.20 -6.55 -26.15
C ASP A 48 7.76 -6.58 -26.66
N TYR A 49 7.40 -5.52 -27.40
CA TYR A 49 6.08 -5.37 -27.97
C TYR A 49 5.72 -6.47 -28.98
N LYS A 50 6.71 -7.07 -29.66
CA LYS A 50 6.46 -8.14 -30.63
C LYS A 50 6.06 -9.43 -29.91
N ALA A 51 6.75 -9.76 -28.82
CA ALA A 51 6.40 -10.89 -27.97
C ALA A 51 5.00 -10.71 -27.35
N ILE A 52 4.70 -9.55 -26.76
CA ILE A 52 3.38 -9.28 -26.18
C ILE A 52 2.27 -9.34 -27.24
N ARG A 53 2.47 -8.75 -28.43
CA ARG A 53 1.50 -8.81 -29.54
C ARG A 53 1.25 -10.25 -29.97
N ALA A 54 2.30 -11.06 -30.14
CA ALA A 54 2.16 -12.47 -30.50
C ALA A 54 1.38 -13.28 -29.44
N ARG A 55 1.63 -13.03 -28.16
CA ARG A 55 0.90 -13.66 -27.05
C ARG A 55 -0.58 -13.25 -27.04
N LEU A 56 -0.86 -11.96 -27.21
CA LEU A 56 -2.23 -11.44 -27.29
C LEU A 56 -3.02 -12.10 -28.43
N GLU A 57 -2.45 -12.16 -29.63
CA GLU A 57 -3.13 -12.78 -30.77
C GLU A 57 -3.33 -14.29 -30.60
N ARG A 58 -2.36 -14.99 -29.95
CA ARG A 58 -2.53 -16.41 -29.59
C ARG A 58 -3.69 -16.61 -28.62
N LEU A 59 -3.81 -15.79 -27.58
CA LEU A 59 -4.92 -15.85 -26.62
C LEU A 59 -6.25 -15.55 -27.31
N ARG A 60 -6.34 -14.46 -28.09
CA ARG A 60 -7.54 -14.09 -28.84
C ARG A 60 -8.00 -15.20 -29.79
N LYS A 61 -7.08 -15.84 -30.51
CA LYS A 61 -7.39 -16.96 -31.41
C LYS A 61 -8.03 -18.14 -30.67
N LEU A 62 -7.44 -18.57 -29.55
CA LEU A 62 -7.98 -19.65 -28.72
C LEU A 62 -9.33 -19.28 -28.09
N SER A 63 -9.40 -18.04 -27.61
CA SER A 63 -10.58 -17.41 -26.99
C SER A 63 -11.76 -17.34 -27.96
N ALA A 64 -11.52 -17.02 -29.24
CA ALA A 64 -12.51 -16.98 -30.31
C ALA A 64 -12.94 -18.39 -30.79
N ALA A 65 -12.02 -19.35 -30.77
CA ALA A 65 -12.32 -20.75 -31.08
C ALA A 65 -13.09 -21.49 -29.96
N GLY A 66 -13.26 -20.85 -28.79
CA GLY A 66 -13.83 -21.51 -27.61
C GLY A 66 -12.94 -22.61 -27.02
N ASP A 67 -11.65 -22.63 -27.39
CA ASP A 67 -10.71 -23.66 -26.95
C ASP A 67 -10.17 -23.37 -25.55
N VAL A 68 -10.99 -23.68 -24.55
CA VAL A 68 -10.63 -23.44 -23.14
C VAL A 68 -9.46 -24.34 -22.69
N LYS A 69 -9.30 -25.54 -23.26
CA LYS A 69 -8.15 -26.40 -22.95
C LYS A 69 -6.87 -25.81 -23.50
N GLY A 70 -6.91 -25.24 -24.71
CA GLY A 70 -5.81 -24.47 -25.27
C GLY A 70 -5.48 -23.24 -24.43
N LEU A 71 -6.48 -22.48 -23.97
CA LEU A 71 -6.25 -21.35 -23.05
C LEU A 71 -5.57 -21.80 -21.75
N LEU A 72 -6.05 -22.88 -21.16
CA LEU A 72 -5.46 -23.47 -19.95
C LEU A 72 -4.01 -23.91 -20.20
N PHE A 73 -3.72 -24.54 -21.34
CA PHE A 73 -2.37 -24.93 -21.72
C PHE A 73 -1.44 -23.72 -21.82
N VAL A 74 -1.82 -22.69 -22.58
CA VAL A 74 -1.01 -21.49 -22.79
C VAL A 74 -0.76 -20.73 -21.49
N LEU A 75 -1.76 -20.61 -20.62
CA LEU A 75 -1.60 -19.92 -19.34
C LEU A 75 -0.81 -20.76 -18.31
N ASN A 76 -0.81 -22.10 -18.44
CA ASN A 76 0.07 -22.98 -17.65
C ASN A 76 1.56 -22.84 -18.01
N GLU A 77 1.91 -22.37 -19.21
CA GLU A 77 3.30 -22.06 -19.57
C GLU A 77 3.90 -20.92 -18.70
N GLY A 78 3.05 -20.23 -17.91
CA GLY A 78 3.45 -19.34 -16.83
C GLY A 78 2.85 -17.94 -16.96
N ILE A 79 2.25 -17.46 -15.87
CA ILE A 79 1.72 -16.10 -15.75
C ILE A 79 2.69 -15.30 -14.88
N HIS A 80 3.31 -14.28 -15.46
CA HIS A 80 4.32 -13.45 -14.80
C HIS A 80 3.92 -11.97 -14.85
N GLY A 81 4.08 -11.25 -13.72
CA GLY A 81 3.64 -9.86 -13.56
C GLY A 81 4.32 -8.86 -14.50
N ASN A 82 5.61 -9.05 -14.78
CA ASN A 82 6.39 -8.18 -15.66
C ASN A 82 6.94 -8.94 -16.86
N ILE A 83 6.09 -9.72 -17.54
CA ILE A 83 6.51 -10.46 -18.73
C ILE A 83 6.97 -9.48 -19.82
N ASP A 84 8.11 -9.80 -20.43
CA ASP A 84 8.69 -9.03 -21.54
C ASP A 84 8.90 -7.52 -21.25
N GLY A 85 8.93 -7.11 -19.98
CA GLY A 85 9.13 -5.72 -19.55
C GLY A 85 7.87 -4.84 -19.53
N MET A 86 6.66 -5.40 -19.67
CA MET A 86 5.40 -4.62 -19.74
C MET A 86 5.07 -3.78 -18.48
N GLY A 87 5.69 -4.10 -17.34
CA GLY A 87 5.59 -3.37 -16.08
C GLY A 87 6.59 -2.21 -15.94
N HIS A 88 7.41 -1.94 -16.95
CA HIS A 88 8.45 -0.92 -16.87
C HIS A 88 7.85 0.48 -16.63
N GLU A 89 8.28 1.16 -15.56
CA GLU A 89 7.66 2.41 -15.06
C GLU A 89 7.51 3.51 -16.11
N ARG A 90 8.51 3.71 -16.98
CA ARG A 90 8.47 4.71 -18.07
C ARG A 90 7.29 4.57 -19.02
N LEU A 91 6.71 3.37 -19.14
CA LEU A 91 5.49 3.14 -19.91
C LEU A 91 4.27 3.81 -19.27
N TYR A 92 4.33 4.16 -17.98
CA TYR A 92 3.25 4.76 -17.20
C TYR A 92 3.51 6.24 -16.85
N GLN A 93 4.65 6.80 -17.27
CA GLN A 93 5.01 8.20 -17.00
C GLN A 93 4.89 9.11 -18.23
N LYS A 94 4.69 8.55 -19.42
CA LYS A 94 4.75 9.31 -20.67
C LYS A 94 3.40 9.94 -21.04
N ALA A 95 2.32 9.17 -21.00
CA ALA A 95 0.96 9.68 -21.14
C ALA A 95 0.43 10.14 -19.77
N ARG A 96 -0.54 11.07 -19.75
CA ARG A 96 -1.23 11.46 -18.52
C ARG A 96 -2.20 10.39 -18.05
N PHE A 97 -2.79 9.62 -18.97
CA PHE A 97 -3.73 8.55 -18.65
C PHE A 97 -3.27 7.20 -19.22
N GLY A 98 -3.17 6.19 -18.36
CA GLY A 98 -2.88 4.80 -18.76
C GLY A 98 -1.47 4.59 -19.34
N THR A 99 -1.34 3.56 -20.17
CA THR A 99 -0.07 3.16 -20.80
C THR A 99 -0.26 2.79 -22.27
N LYS A 100 0.65 1.99 -22.84
CA LYS A 100 0.53 1.40 -24.17
C LYS A 100 -0.74 0.55 -24.25
N LYS A 101 -1.57 0.81 -25.27
CA LYS A 101 -2.81 0.07 -25.50
C LYS A 101 -2.58 -1.43 -25.68
N LEU A 102 -1.46 -1.82 -26.29
CA LEU A 102 -1.08 -3.23 -26.40
C LEU A 102 -0.97 -3.93 -25.02
N ILE A 103 -0.45 -3.25 -24.00
CA ILE A 103 -0.31 -3.81 -22.66
C ILE A 103 -1.68 -3.91 -21.99
N GLU A 104 -2.49 -2.85 -22.11
CA GLU A 104 -3.87 -2.83 -21.58
C GLU A 104 -4.71 -3.96 -22.21
N ASP A 105 -4.67 -4.11 -23.54
CA ASP A 105 -5.35 -5.16 -24.28
C ASP A 105 -4.88 -6.57 -23.89
N TYR A 106 -3.57 -6.76 -23.71
CA TYR A 106 -3.00 -8.05 -23.30
C TYR A 106 -3.45 -8.45 -21.89
N VAL A 107 -3.33 -7.53 -20.93
CA VAL A 107 -3.77 -7.76 -19.55
C VAL A 107 -5.28 -8.07 -19.51
N ALA A 108 -6.09 -7.32 -20.26
CA ALA A 108 -7.53 -7.57 -20.36
C ALA A 108 -7.86 -8.95 -20.96
N GLU A 109 -7.15 -9.38 -22.02
CA GLU A 109 -7.36 -10.71 -22.61
C GLU A 109 -6.93 -11.84 -21.67
N VAL A 110 -5.85 -11.66 -20.89
CA VAL A 110 -5.45 -12.63 -19.86
C VAL A 110 -6.54 -12.77 -18.81
N VAL A 111 -7.05 -11.66 -18.27
CA VAL A 111 -8.15 -11.69 -17.29
C VAL A 111 -9.40 -12.36 -17.87
N ALA A 112 -9.81 -11.99 -19.08
CA ALA A 112 -10.95 -12.60 -19.75
C ALA A 112 -10.75 -14.12 -19.98
N SER A 113 -9.53 -14.54 -20.33
CA SER A 113 -9.18 -15.94 -20.49
C SER A 113 -9.24 -16.72 -19.17
N LEU A 114 -8.77 -16.12 -18.06
CA LEU A 114 -8.88 -16.70 -16.72
C LEU A 114 -10.35 -16.88 -16.31
N ASP A 115 -11.21 -15.89 -16.54
CA ASP A 115 -12.64 -16.01 -16.26
C ASP A 115 -13.32 -17.08 -17.13
N LYS A 116 -12.95 -17.19 -18.42
CA LYS A 116 -13.43 -18.28 -19.30
C LYS A 116 -13.05 -19.66 -18.76
N ILE A 117 -11.80 -19.85 -18.33
CA ILE A 117 -11.34 -21.11 -17.71
C ILE A 117 -12.13 -21.38 -16.42
N ALA A 118 -12.32 -20.36 -15.58
CA ALA A 118 -13.07 -20.50 -14.32
C ALA A 118 -14.53 -20.94 -14.58
N ALA A 119 -15.19 -20.38 -15.59
CA ALA A 119 -16.58 -20.69 -15.95
C ALA A 119 -16.76 -22.02 -16.70
N ALA A 120 -15.72 -22.55 -17.33
CA ALA A 120 -15.84 -23.69 -18.24
C ALA A 120 -16.19 -25.01 -17.55
N ARG A 121 -17.30 -25.65 -17.92
CA ARG A 121 -17.71 -26.96 -17.36
C ARG A 121 -16.85 -28.13 -17.83
N SER A 122 -16.11 -27.94 -18.93
CA SER A 122 -15.25 -28.96 -19.54
C SER A 122 -13.96 -29.24 -18.75
N ILE A 123 -13.63 -28.41 -17.76
CA ILE A 123 -12.46 -28.60 -16.89
C ILE A 123 -12.96 -28.97 -15.48
N PRO A 124 -12.52 -30.10 -14.91
CA PRO A 124 -12.83 -30.50 -13.55
C PRO A 124 -12.47 -29.42 -12.53
N ARG A 125 -13.25 -29.35 -11.45
CA ARG A 125 -13.06 -28.36 -10.40
C ARG A 125 -11.69 -28.43 -9.74
N GLU A 126 -11.20 -29.63 -9.45
CA GLU A 126 -9.89 -29.84 -8.82
C GLU A 126 -8.74 -29.36 -9.71
N GLU A 127 -8.83 -29.61 -11.02
CA GLU A 127 -7.86 -29.13 -12.00
C GLU A 127 -7.85 -27.59 -12.07
N LYS A 128 -9.02 -26.95 -12.05
CA LYS A 128 -9.10 -25.49 -11.94
C LYS A 128 -8.47 -24.99 -10.65
N ARG A 129 -8.80 -25.61 -9.51
CA ARG A 129 -8.28 -25.20 -8.21
C ARG A 129 -6.76 -25.28 -8.16
N ASP A 130 -6.18 -26.37 -8.65
CA ASP A 130 -4.72 -26.51 -8.78
C ASP A 130 -4.12 -25.42 -9.68
N PHE A 131 -4.67 -25.26 -10.89
CA PHE A 131 -4.22 -24.23 -11.83
C PHE A 131 -4.23 -22.83 -11.21
N PHE A 132 -5.35 -22.39 -10.65
CA PHE A 132 -5.48 -21.04 -10.11
C PHE A 132 -4.61 -20.83 -8.87
N ARG A 133 -4.43 -21.84 -8.00
CA ARG A 133 -3.53 -21.74 -6.84
C ARG A 133 -2.08 -21.59 -7.28
N ARG A 134 -1.62 -22.41 -8.24
CA ARG A 134 -0.28 -22.28 -8.82
C ARG A 134 -0.11 -20.93 -9.53
N ALA A 135 -1.09 -20.52 -10.33
CA ALA A 135 -1.09 -19.24 -11.02
C ALA A 135 -0.95 -18.05 -10.05
N GLN A 136 -1.74 -18.03 -8.98
CA GLN A 136 -1.64 -16.98 -7.95
C GLN A 136 -0.27 -17.01 -7.26
N HIS A 137 0.23 -18.19 -6.89
CA HIS A 137 1.53 -18.32 -6.25
C HIS A 137 2.69 -17.83 -7.15
N CYS A 138 2.67 -18.18 -8.43
CA CYS A 138 3.70 -17.75 -9.39
C CYS A 138 3.57 -16.26 -9.75
N TYR A 139 2.35 -15.75 -9.89
CA TYR A 139 2.12 -14.34 -10.24
C TYR A 139 2.41 -13.41 -9.06
N GLY A 140 2.05 -13.84 -7.85
CA GLY A 140 2.14 -13.08 -6.60
C GLY A 140 0.94 -12.16 -6.37
N ARG A 141 1.02 -11.39 -5.28
CA ARG A 141 -0.01 -10.43 -4.85
C ARG A 141 0.57 -9.02 -4.70
N SER A 142 -0.33 -8.06 -4.71
CA SER A 142 0.00 -6.65 -4.47
C SER A 142 -0.37 -6.24 -3.05
N ALA A 143 0.44 -5.38 -2.44
CA ALA A 143 0.13 -4.77 -1.14
C ALA A 143 0.26 -3.25 -1.16
N LEU A 144 -0.58 -2.57 -0.40
CA LEU A 144 -0.45 -1.15 -0.10
C LEU A 144 0.33 -0.96 1.21
N LEU A 145 1.42 -0.22 1.16
CA LEU A 145 2.25 0.10 2.32
C LEU A 145 2.16 1.58 2.65
N LEU A 146 1.75 1.87 3.88
CA LEU A 146 1.53 3.21 4.39
C LEU A 146 2.63 3.54 5.41
N SER A 147 3.52 4.46 5.04
CA SER A 147 4.65 4.88 5.88
C SER A 147 4.22 5.55 7.20
N GLY A 148 5.11 5.57 8.18
CA GLY A 148 4.94 6.36 9.40
C GLY A 148 4.95 7.87 9.13
N SER A 149 3.80 8.53 9.31
CA SER A 149 3.60 9.91 8.88
C SER A 149 3.08 10.87 9.97
N GLY A 150 2.85 10.38 11.20
CA GLY A 150 2.25 11.18 12.27
C GLY A 150 0.92 11.80 11.82
N SER A 151 0.73 13.09 12.06
CA SER A 151 -0.45 13.83 11.61
C SER A 151 -0.57 13.96 10.09
N PHE A 152 0.45 13.61 9.28
CA PHE A 152 0.29 13.51 7.83
C PHE A 152 -0.42 12.23 7.37
N LEU A 153 -0.96 11.43 8.29
CA LEU A 153 -1.83 10.30 7.97
C LEU A 153 -2.98 10.67 7.03
N PHE A 154 -3.48 11.92 7.08
CA PHE A 154 -4.55 12.38 6.20
C PHE A 154 -4.17 12.37 4.71
N PHE A 155 -2.88 12.47 4.38
CA PHE A 155 -2.41 12.20 3.02
C PHE A 155 -2.68 10.75 2.60
N HIS A 156 -2.41 9.78 3.49
CA HIS A 156 -2.72 8.37 3.22
C HIS A 156 -4.22 8.13 3.06
N ILE A 157 -5.06 8.88 3.78
CA ILE A 157 -6.52 8.84 3.62
C ILE A 157 -6.91 9.22 2.20
N GLY A 158 -6.37 10.32 1.66
CA GLY A 158 -6.58 10.70 0.26
C GLY A 158 -6.12 9.64 -0.73
N VAL A 159 -4.94 9.03 -0.51
CA VAL A 159 -4.45 7.94 -1.35
C VAL A 159 -5.36 6.72 -1.32
N VAL A 160 -5.77 6.29 -0.12
CA VAL A 160 -6.69 5.16 0.07
C VAL A 160 -8.04 5.47 -0.57
N LYS A 161 -8.58 6.68 -0.40
CA LYS A 161 -9.85 7.12 -0.97
C LYS A 161 -9.82 7.05 -2.49
N ALA A 162 -8.78 7.58 -3.13
CA ALA A 162 -8.63 7.49 -4.58
C ALA A 162 -8.56 6.04 -5.09
N LEU A 163 -7.77 5.17 -4.43
CA LEU A 163 -7.66 3.76 -4.83
C LEU A 163 -8.94 2.97 -4.55
N TRP A 164 -9.65 3.27 -3.46
CA TRP A 164 -10.88 2.61 -3.05
C TRP A 164 -12.04 2.97 -3.97
N SER A 165 -12.26 4.27 -4.23
CA SER A 165 -13.33 4.76 -5.12
C SER A 165 -13.20 4.19 -6.53
N GLU A 166 -11.96 3.97 -6.98
CA GLU A 166 -11.66 3.40 -8.29
C GLU A 166 -11.61 1.87 -8.31
N GLY A 167 -11.89 1.24 -7.16
CA GLY A 167 -11.93 -0.19 -6.99
C GLY A 167 -10.59 -0.86 -7.24
N VAL A 168 -9.47 -0.18 -6.98
CA VAL A 168 -8.09 -0.69 -7.17
C VAL A 168 -7.30 -0.81 -5.88
N LEU A 169 -7.95 -0.58 -4.72
CA LEU A 169 -7.32 -0.74 -3.41
C LEU A 169 -6.92 -2.20 -3.15
N PRO A 170 -5.63 -2.50 -2.84
CA PRO A 170 -5.21 -3.86 -2.51
C PRO A 170 -5.85 -4.40 -1.23
N ALA A 171 -6.13 -5.70 -1.19
CA ALA A 171 -6.66 -6.38 -0.01
C ALA A 171 -5.62 -6.57 1.11
N ILE A 172 -4.32 -6.51 0.79
CA ILE A 172 -3.23 -6.57 1.75
C ILE A 172 -2.75 -5.14 2.04
N MET A 173 -2.87 -4.73 3.29
CA MET A 173 -2.45 -3.40 3.73
C MET A 173 -1.45 -3.54 4.87
N SER A 174 -0.38 -2.74 4.82
CA SER A 174 0.62 -2.66 5.87
C SER A 174 0.81 -1.22 6.28
N GLY A 175 0.83 -0.96 7.58
CA GLY A 175 1.05 0.39 8.10
C GLY A 175 1.96 0.41 9.32
N ALA A 176 2.66 1.53 9.47
CA ALA A 176 3.40 1.89 10.67
C ALA A 176 2.99 3.30 11.13
N SER A 177 2.98 3.56 12.43
CA SER A 177 2.57 4.85 13.01
C SER A 177 1.23 5.35 12.42
N GLY A 178 1.16 6.60 11.95
CA GLY A 178 -0.02 7.16 11.26
C GLY A 178 -0.58 6.28 10.12
N GLY A 179 0.28 5.58 9.36
CA GLY A 179 -0.15 4.65 8.32
C GLY A 179 -0.88 3.41 8.88
N SER A 180 -0.54 2.98 10.10
CA SER A 180 -1.23 1.86 10.77
C SER A 180 -2.65 2.22 11.21
N ILE A 181 -2.90 3.49 11.55
CA ILE A 181 -4.24 4.01 11.86
C ILE A 181 -5.12 3.89 10.61
N VAL A 182 -4.66 4.42 9.47
CA VAL A 182 -5.41 4.40 8.21
C VAL A 182 -5.67 2.97 7.73
N ALA A 183 -4.67 2.09 7.79
CA ALA A 183 -4.85 0.68 7.47
C ALA A 183 -5.90 0.01 8.39
N ALA A 184 -5.85 0.27 9.69
CA ALA A 184 -6.79 -0.31 10.65
C ALA A 184 -8.24 0.17 10.46
N VAL A 185 -8.45 1.46 10.15
CA VAL A 185 -9.80 1.99 9.83
C VAL A 185 -10.41 1.23 8.66
N VAL A 186 -9.64 1.00 7.60
CA VAL A 186 -10.08 0.31 6.39
C VAL A 186 -10.28 -1.20 6.60
N CYS A 187 -9.38 -1.85 7.33
CA CYS A 187 -9.39 -3.30 7.52
C CYS A 187 -10.28 -3.79 8.66
N THR A 188 -10.93 -2.90 9.42
CA THR A 188 -11.85 -3.29 10.51
C THR A 188 -13.33 -3.11 10.14
N ARG A 189 -13.64 -2.85 8.88
CA ARG A 189 -15.01 -2.59 8.39
C ARG A 189 -15.32 -3.31 7.09
N LYS A 190 -16.61 -3.39 6.79
CA LYS A 190 -17.09 -3.84 5.48
C LYS A 190 -16.82 -2.75 4.45
N ASP A 191 -16.72 -3.17 3.19
CA ASP A 191 -16.42 -2.27 2.08
C ASP A 191 -17.43 -1.11 1.94
N SER A 192 -18.71 -1.38 2.19
CA SER A 192 -19.80 -0.40 2.12
C SER A 192 -19.69 0.74 3.14
N GLU A 193 -18.91 0.57 4.19
CA GLU A 193 -18.78 1.54 5.30
C GLU A 193 -17.57 2.46 5.12
N ILE A 194 -16.63 2.12 4.22
CA ILE A 194 -15.34 2.82 4.08
C ILE A 194 -15.54 4.26 3.62
N GLY A 195 -16.38 4.49 2.60
CA GLY A 195 -16.54 5.83 1.99
C GLY A 195 -16.83 6.92 3.03
N ALA A 196 -17.81 6.67 3.91
CA ALA A 196 -18.20 7.61 4.96
C ALA A 196 -17.11 7.83 6.02
N LEU A 197 -16.18 6.89 6.20
CA LEU A 197 -15.09 6.99 7.18
C LEU A 197 -13.86 7.71 6.64
N LEU A 198 -13.76 7.87 5.32
CA LEU A 198 -12.69 8.63 4.68
C LEU A 198 -13.06 10.11 4.49
N GLU A 199 -14.26 10.52 4.93
CA GLU A 199 -14.70 11.91 4.94
C GLU A 199 -13.96 12.70 6.03
N SER A 200 -13.44 13.86 5.66
CA SER A 200 -12.59 14.69 6.52
C SER A 200 -13.29 15.14 7.80
N GLU A 201 -14.59 15.44 7.73
CA GLU A 201 -15.42 15.90 8.85
C GLU A 201 -15.47 14.90 10.00
N ARG A 202 -15.48 13.59 9.71
CA ARG A 202 -15.45 12.54 10.74
C ARG A 202 -14.08 12.36 11.37
N LEU A 203 -13.03 12.77 10.67
CA LEU A 203 -11.65 12.58 11.06
C LEU A 203 -11.11 13.77 11.87
N ALA A 204 -11.76 14.94 11.77
CA ALA A 204 -11.42 16.12 12.51
C ALA A 204 -11.80 16.03 13.99
N ASN A 205 -11.09 16.80 14.84
CA ASN A 205 -11.48 17.02 16.23
C ASN A 205 -12.41 18.23 16.33
N PRO A 206 -13.70 18.07 16.62
CA PRO A 206 -14.54 19.22 16.94
C PRO A 206 -14.12 19.88 18.26
N ALA A 207 -13.47 19.15 19.18
CA ALA A 207 -13.01 19.64 20.47
C ALA A 207 -11.53 20.08 20.48
N ARG A 208 -10.94 20.36 19.31
CA ARG A 208 -9.52 20.75 19.20
C ARG A 208 -9.21 21.99 20.02
N ASP A 209 -8.23 21.91 20.93
CA ASP A 209 -7.58 23.11 21.46
C ASP A 209 -6.45 23.55 20.52
N PRO A 210 -6.58 24.67 19.79
CA PRO A 210 -5.55 25.17 18.89
C PRO A 210 -4.25 25.58 19.62
N LYS A 211 -4.27 25.72 20.96
CA LYS A 211 -3.08 26.01 21.77
C LYS A 211 -2.31 24.74 22.16
N GLN A 212 -2.92 23.56 22.05
CA GLN A 212 -2.30 22.30 22.40
C GLN A 212 -1.32 21.86 21.29
N LYS A 213 -0.02 21.97 21.59
CA LYS A 213 1.04 21.67 20.62
C LYS A 213 1.30 20.16 20.44
N ARG A 214 0.81 19.33 21.36
CA ARG A 214 1.01 17.87 21.38
C ARG A 214 -0.19 17.20 22.02
N LEU A 215 -0.67 16.12 21.38
CA LEU A 215 -1.68 15.24 21.97
C LEU A 215 -1.08 14.49 23.15
N ALA A 216 -1.82 14.41 24.26
CA ALA A 216 -1.45 13.57 25.39
C ALA A 216 -1.62 12.08 25.03
N SER A 217 -0.92 11.17 25.73
CA SER A 217 -1.01 9.73 25.43
C SER A 217 -2.42 9.17 25.60
N ASP A 218 -3.19 9.70 26.55
CA ASP A 218 -4.56 9.26 26.80
C ASP A 218 -5.52 9.80 25.73
N GLU A 219 -5.34 11.04 25.28
CA GLU A 219 -6.09 11.61 24.15
C GLU A 219 -5.87 10.80 22.86
N VAL A 220 -4.63 10.39 22.57
CA VAL A 220 -4.34 9.52 21.42
C VAL A 220 -5.10 8.19 21.55
N ARG A 221 -5.14 7.60 22.75
CA ARG A 221 -5.88 6.35 23.00
C ARG A 221 -7.38 6.54 22.77
N ASP A 222 -7.96 7.63 23.27
CA ASP A 222 -9.38 7.93 23.12
C ASP A 222 -9.74 8.14 21.64
N ARG A 223 -8.91 8.89 20.90
CA ARG A 223 -9.09 9.07 19.45
C ARG A 223 -9.00 7.76 18.68
N LEU A 224 -8.07 6.88 19.05
CA LEU A 224 -7.99 5.54 18.43
C LEU A 224 -9.23 4.70 18.77
N ALA A 225 -9.81 4.86 19.95
CA ALA A 225 -11.03 4.16 20.34
C ALA A 225 -12.25 4.64 19.54
N ASP A 226 -12.31 5.92 19.17
CA ASP A 226 -13.37 6.47 18.31
C ASP A 226 -13.26 5.96 16.86
N LEU A 227 -12.04 5.88 16.33
CA LEU A 227 -11.79 5.52 14.92
C LEU A 227 -11.78 4.01 14.67
N ILE A 228 -11.22 3.24 15.60
CA ILE A 228 -10.96 1.80 15.44
C ILE A 228 -11.80 1.05 16.46
N PRO A 229 -12.56 0.01 16.06
CA PRO A 229 -13.38 -0.77 16.98
C PRO A 229 -12.49 -1.67 17.85
N ASP A 230 -12.99 -2.17 18.97
CA ASP A 230 -12.26 -3.11 19.82
C ASP A 230 -12.29 -4.53 19.25
N LEU A 231 -11.52 -4.74 18.17
CA LEU A 231 -11.39 -6.01 17.46
C LEU A 231 -9.98 -6.56 17.56
N THR A 232 -9.89 -7.88 17.51
CA THR A 232 -8.65 -8.61 17.24
C THR A 232 -8.34 -8.64 15.74
N PHE A 233 -7.09 -8.98 15.38
CA PHE A 233 -6.71 -9.14 13.97
C PHE A 233 -7.53 -10.20 13.22
N GLN A 234 -7.86 -11.30 13.88
CA GLN A 234 -8.69 -12.35 13.30
C GLN A 234 -10.12 -11.86 13.02
N GLU A 235 -10.77 -11.24 14.01
CA GLU A 235 -12.13 -10.70 13.86
C GLU A 235 -12.21 -9.64 12.74
N ALA A 236 -11.20 -8.76 12.67
CA ALA A 236 -11.13 -7.75 11.62
C ALA A 236 -10.99 -8.36 10.21
N PHE A 237 -10.21 -9.43 10.08
CA PHE A 237 -10.09 -10.17 8.81
C PHE A 237 -11.41 -10.84 8.42
N GLU A 238 -12.12 -11.44 9.36
CA GLU A 238 -13.43 -12.07 9.12
C GLU A 238 -14.50 -11.06 8.67
N ILE A 239 -14.46 -9.85 9.22
CA ILE A 239 -15.40 -8.77 8.87
C ILE A 239 -15.06 -8.16 7.50
N SER A 240 -13.80 -7.82 7.26
CA SER A 240 -13.40 -7.01 6.10
C SER A 240 -12.94 -7.83 4.90
N GLY A 241 -12.46 -9.06 5.12
CA GLY A 241 -11.73 -9.85 4.14
C GLY A 241 -10.34 -9.28 3.78
N ARG A 242 -9.87 -8.24 4.47
CA ARG A 242 -8.59 -7.57 4.20
C ARG A 242 -7.52 -7.97 5.21
N HIS A 243 -6.30 -8.17 4.71
CA HIS A 243 -5.17 -8.52 5.54
C HIS A 243 -4.51 -7.26 6.12
N LEU A 244 -4.89 -6.90 7.35
CA LEU A 244 -4.24 -5.84 8.13
C LEU A 244 -2.87 -6.29 8.65
N ASN A 245 -1.84 -5.47 8.42
CA ASN A 245 -0.51 -5.68 8.97
C ASN A 245 -0.02 -4.41 9.68
N VAL A 246 0.34 -4.55 10.95
CA VAL A 246 0.84 -3.45 11.78
C VAL A 246 2.28 -3.74 12.21
N SER A 247 3.19 -2.84 11.87
CA SER A 247 4.59 -2.92 12.29
C SER A 247 4.77 -2.36 13.70
N VAL A 248 5.48 -3.09 14.56
CA VAL A 248 5.87 -2.64 15.91
C VAL A 248 7.34 -2.93 16.18
N ALA A 249 8.01 -2.03 16.88
CA ALA A 249 9.39 -2.21 17.32
C ALA A 249 9.44 -2.55 18.82
N PRO A 250 10.40 -3.38 19.29
CA PRO A 250 10.53 -3.64 20.73
C PRO A 250 11.12 -2.42 21.44
N ALA A 251 10.71 -2.19 22.67
CA ALA A 251 11.34 -1.19 23.55
C ALA A 251 12.74 -1.65 24.03
N GLU A 252 12.97 -2.95 24.07
CA GLU A 252 14.22 -3.58 24.53
C GLU A 252 15.24 -3.77 23.40
N LYS A 253 16.54 -3.69 23.72
CA LYS A 253 17.64 -3.67 22.74
C LYS A 253 17.94 -4.99 22.02
N HIS A 254 17.59 -6.14 22.59
CA HIS A 254 17.98 -7.47 22.07
C HIS A 254 16.84 -8.18 21.33
N GLN A 255 15.85 -7.44 20.83
CA GLN A 255 14.70 -7.99 20.13
C GLN A 255 14.55 -7.41 18.74
N ASN A 256 13.85 -8.15 17.86
CA ASN A 256 13.50 -7.71 16.53
C ASN A 256 12.06 -7.16 16.49
N GLY A 257 11.81 -6.20 15.60
CA GLY A 257 10.44 -5.73 15.32
C GLY A 257 9.50 -6.86 14.92
N ARG A 258 8.20 -6.69 15.10
CA ARG A 258 7.16 -7.66 14.70
C ARG A 258 6.20 -7.05 13.69
N LEU A 259 5.64 -7.91 12.86
CA LEU A 259 4.54 -7.59 11.96
C LEU A 259 3.31 -8.33 12.49
N LEU A 260 2.39 -7.60 13.10
CA LEU A 260 1.18 -8.13 13.73
C LEU A 260 0.07 -8.20 12.69
N ASN A 261 -0.57 -9.36 12.57
CA ASN A 261 -1.68 -9.61 11.65
C ASN A 261 -2.46 -10.87 12.07
N ALA A 262 -3.49 -11.23 11.31
CA ALA A 262 -4.34 -12.39 11.59
C ALA A 262 -3.57 -13.74 11.56
N ILE A 263 -2.42 -13.82 10.88
CA ILE A 263 -1.60 -15.04 10.82
C ILE A 263 -0.64 -15.11 12.02
N THR A 264 0.04 -14.01 12.31
CA THR A 264 1.13 -13.97 13.30
C THR A 264 0.67 -13.67 14.72
N ALA A 265 -0.48 -13.00 14.86
CA ALA A 265 -1.02 -12.48 16.11
C ALA A 265 -2.56 -12.38 16.07
N PRO A 266 -3.28 -13.49 15.78
CA PRO A 266 -4.74 -13.47 15.53
C PRO A 266 -5.54 -12.84 16.66
N ASN A 267 -5.16 -13.12 17.91
CA ASN A 267 -5.90 -12.74 19.11
C ASN A 267 -5.51 -11.36 19.64
N VAL A 268 -4.50 -10.69 19.08
CA VAL A 268 -4.05 -9.38 19.55
C VAL A 268 -5.07 -8.31 19.16
N LEU A 269 -5.39 -7.43 20.10
CA LEU A 269 -6.30 -6.32 19.90
C LEU A 269 -5.65 -5.23 19.06
N ILE A 270 -6.36 -4.77 18.03
CA ILE A 270 -5.83 -3.85 17.02
C ILE A 270 -5.56 -2.47 17.63
N ARG A 271 -6.41 -2.00 18.55
CA ARG A 271 -6.24 -0.71 19.23
C ARG A 271 -4.86 -0.62 19.91
N GLU A 272 -4.46 -1.66 20.64
CA GLU A 272 -3.16 -1.70 21.30
C GLU A 272 -2.00 -1.86 20.32
N ALA A 273 -2.19 -2.66 19.26
CA ALA A 273 -1.18 -2.79 18.22
C ALA A 273 -0.91 -1.46 17.50
N VAL A 274 -1.97 -0.72 17.17
CA VAL A 274 -1.88 0.62 16.55
C VAL A 274 -1.31 1.64 17.54
N LEU A 275 -1.76 1.64 18.80
CA LEU A 275 -1.21 2.51 19.84
C LEU A 275 0.29 2.26 20.02
N ALA A 276 0.73 1.00 20.06
CA ALA A 276 2.15 0.64 20.10
C ALA A 276 2.90 1.12 18.86
N SER A 277 2.32 0.92 17.67
CA SER A 277 2.86 1.37 16.39
C SER A 277 2.97 2.89 16.28
N CYS A 278 2.19 3.66 17.04
CA CYS A 278 2.26 5.12 17.15
C CYS A 278 3.09 5.62 18.34
N ALA A 279 3.60 4.74 19.20
CA ALA A 279 4.32 5.11 20.41
C ALA A 279 5.76 5.52 20.09
N VAL A 280 5.93 6.75 19.57
CA VAL A 280 7.23 7.32 19.21
C VAL A 280 8.14 7.38 20.44
N PRO A 281 9.33 6.74 20.41
CA PRO A 281 10.25 6.73 21.55
C PRO A 281 10.64 8.13 22.01
N GLY A 282 10.52 8.38 23.32
CA GLY A 282 10.81 9.69 23.95
C GLY A 282 9.67 10.71 23.83
N VAL A 283 8.60 10.40 23.09
CA VAL A 283 7.37 11.21 23.02
C VAL A 283 6.23 10.52 23.76
N PHE A 284 6.02 9.24 23.47
CA PHE A 284 4.96 8.42 24.07
C PHE A 284 5.57 7.24 24.83
N PRO A 285 4.91 6.76 25.91
CA PRO A 285 5.37 5.61 26.67
C PRO A 285 5.28 4.32 25.83
N PRO A 286 6.20 3.35 26.01
CA PRO A 286 6.08 2.03 25.41
C PRO A 286 4.78 1.31 25.83
N VAL A 287 4.18 0.59 24.89
CA VAL A 287 2.84 0.02 25.04
C VAL A 287 2.93 -1.49 25.26
N MET A 288 2.14 -2.01 26.21
CA MET A 288 1.90 -3.45 26.36
C MET A 288 0.78 -3.85 25.41
N LEU A 289 0.99 -4.89 24.62
CA LEU A 289 -0.07 -5.43 23.77
C LEU A 289 -1.09 -6.16 24.64
N MET A 290 -2.34 -6.15 24.18
CA MET A 290 -3.44 -6.87 24.79
C MET A 290 -4.01 -7.86 23.77
N ALA A 291 -4.52 -8.98 24.25
CA ALA A 291 -5.16 -10.01 23.45
C ALA A 291 -6.52 -10.39 24.04
N ARG A 292 -7.34 -11.05 23.23
CA ARG A 292 -8.58 -11.69 23.67
C ARG A 292 -8.31 -13.18 23.92
N ASP A 293 -8.69 -13.67 25.09
CA ASP A 293 -8.62 -15.10 25.41
C ASP A 293 -9.83 -15.86 24.84
N ASP A 294 -9.86 -17.18 25.07
CA ASP A 294 -10.94 -18.08 24.63
C ASP A 294 -12.30 -17.77 25.27
N SER A 295 -12.27 -17.13 26.44
CA SER A 295 -13.43 -16.70 27.21
C SER A 295 -13.90 -15.31 26.80
N GLY A 296 -13.22 -14.66 25.85
CA GLY A 296 -13.53 -13.31 25.36
C GLY A 296 -12.95 -12.18 26.21
N ASN A 297 -12.20 -12.50 27.28
CA ASN A 297 -11.62 -11.51 28.18
C ASN A 297 -10.35 -10.88 27.60
N ARG A 298 -10.13 -9.63 27.98
CA ARG A 298 -8.94 -8.87 27.60
C ARG A 298 -7.79 -9.20 28.56
N VAL A 299 -6.73 -9.82 28.03
CA VAL A 299 -5.56 -10.27 28.78
C VAL A 299 -4.25 -9.69 28.22
N PRO A 300 -3.19 -9.51 29.03
CA PRO A 300 -1.89 -9.08 28.54
C PRO A 300 -1.29 -10.05 27.52
N TYR A 301 -0.85 -9.53 26.37
CA TYR A 301 -0.11 -10.30 25.37
C TYR A 301 1.39 -10.16 25.59
N GLN A 302 2.01 -11.22 26.13
CA GLN A 302 3.42 -11.23 26.54
C GLN A 302 3.73 -10.10 27.55
N PRO A 303 3.27 -10.24 28.81
CA PRO A 303 3.25 -9.16 29.80
C PRO A 303 4.62 -8.54 30.09
N ASP A 304 5.70 -9.31 29.90
CA ASP A 304 7.07 -8.86 30.10
C ASP A 304 7.59 -7.96 28.98
N ARG A 305 6.83 -7.79 27.88
CA ARG A 305 7.27 -7.06 26.70
C ARG A 305 6.54 -5.74 26.53
N ARG A 306 7.25 -4.77 25.98
CA ARG A 306 6.72 -3.47 25.57
C ARG A 306 7.17 -3.13 24.17
N TRP A 307 6.31 -2.41 23.46
CA TRP A 307 6.45 -2.10 22.05
C TRP A 307 6.39 -0.58 21.83
N VAL A 308 7.09 -0.13 20.81
CA VAL A 308 7.20 1.27 20.37
C VAL A 308 6.98 1.34 18.85
N ASP A 309 7.01 2.57 18.33
CA ASP A 309 6.67 2.86 16.94
C ASP A 309 7.41 1.97 15.92
N GLY A 310 6.65 1.35 15.02
CA GLY A 310 7.16 0.41 14.02
C GLY A 310 8.14 1.00 13.02
N SER A 311 8.03 2.31 12.75
CA SER A 311 8.91 3.05 11.83
C SER A 311 10.38 3.06 12.29
N VAL A 312 10.61 2.86 13.61
CA VAL A 312 11.94 2.78 14.22
C VAL A 312 12.74 1.57 13.73
N THR A 313 12.10 0.47 13.35
CA THR A 313 12.82 -0.73 12.87
C THR A 313 12.55 -1.02 11.40
N HIS A 314 11.28 -1.11 10.99
CA HIS A 314 10.90 -1.45 9.62
C HIS A 314 9.57 -0.78 9.29
N ASP A 315 9.64 0.40 8.67
CA ASP A 315 8.46 1.15 8.21
C ASP A 315 7.74 0.41 7.06
N ILE A 316 8.50 -0.34 6.24
CA ILE A 316 8.02 -1.11 5.07
C ILE A 316 8.53 -2.57 5.15
N PRO A 317 7.72 -3.53 5.63
CA PRO A 317 8.16 -4.89 5.90
C PRO A 317 8.02 -5.85 4.70
N THR A 318 8.58 -5.50 3.53
CA THR A 318 8.44 -6.24 2.25
C THR A 318 8.70 -7.74 2.38
N LYS A 319 9.88 -8.14 2.89
CA LYS A 319 10.26 -9.56 3.07
C LYS A 319 9.29 -10.38 3.91
N ARG A 320 8.61 -9.75 4.87
CA ARG A 320 7.62 -10.44 5.72
C ARG A 320 6.30 -10.61 4.99
N LEU A 321 5.88 -9.61 4.21
CA LEU A 321 4.69 -9.69 3.37
C LEU A 321 4.87 -10.69 2.23
N GLU A 322 6.06 -10.74 1.62
CA GLU A 322 6.49 -11.78 0.68
C GLU A 322 6.28 -13.17 1.28
N ARG A 323 6.82 -13.41 2.48
CA ARG A 323 6.73 -14.72 3.15
C ARG A 323 5.31 -15.09 3.56
N LEU A 324 4.52 -14.14 4.06
CA LEU A 324 3.20 -14.44 4.64
C LEU A 324 2.10 -14.53 3.59
N TYR A 325 2.18 -13.71 2.53
CA TYR A 325 1.09 -13.55 1.58
C TYR A 325 1.52 -13.71 0.12
N GLY A 326 2.80 -14.00 -0.17
CA GLY A 326 3.30 -14.07 -1.54
C GLY A 326 3.26 -12.70 -2.24
N VAL A 327 3.38 -11.61 -1.48
CA VAL A 327 3.41 -10.26 -2.04
C VAL A 327 4.72 -10.07 -2.79
N ASN A 328 4.67 -9.64 -4.04
CA ASN A 328 5.86 -9.32 -4.84
C ASN A 328 5.71 -7.98 -5.59
N HIS A 329 4.59 -7.30 -5.41
CA HIS A 329 4.28 -6.00 -5.99
C HIS A 329 3.87 -5.03 -4.89
N HIS A 330 4.55 -3.89 -4.80
CA HIS A 330 4.43 -2.98 -3.67
C HIS A 330 3.97 -1.60 -4.12
N ILE A 331 2.83 -1.15 -3.59
CA ILE A 331 2.33 0.23 -3.75
C ILE A 331 2.66 0.96 -2.46
N VAL A 332 3.53 1.96 -2.52
CA VAL A 332 4.01 2.68 -1.33
C VAL A 332 3.42 4.08 -1.30
N SER A 333 2.68 4.40 -0.24
CA SER A 333 2.28 5.76 0.07
C SER A 333 3.28 6.33 1.08
N GLN A 334 4.03 7.34 0.67
CA GLN A 334 5.11 7.93 1.47
C GLN A 334 4.75 9.35 1.87
N ALA A 335 4.57 9.56 3.16
CA ALA A 335 4.31 10.87 3.77
C ALA A 335 5.30 11.22 4.88
N ASN A 336 6.25 10.33 5.20
CA ASN A 336 7.21 10.56 6.27
C ASN A 336 8.17 11.71 5.91
N PRO A 337 8.13 12.85 6.65
CA PRO A 337 8.90 14.04 6.31
C PRO A 337 10.42 13.85 6.38
N ILE A 338 10.89 12.90 7.20
CA ILE A 338 12.32 12.56 7.31
C ILE A 338 12.77 11.72 6.09
N ALA A 339 11.87 10.88 5.58
CA ALA A 339 12.13 10.06 4.40
C ALA A 339 11.94 10.83 3.10
N LEU A 340 11.07 11.87 3.06
CA LEU A 340 10.73 12.61 1.84
C LEU A 340 11.93 13.12 1.03
N PRO A 341 13.01 13.68 1.62
CA PRO A 341 14.19 14.07 0.86
C PRO A 341 14.83 12.88 0.14
N PHE A 342 14.77 11.68 0.73
CA PHE A 342 15.41 10.46 0.22
C PHE A 342 14.45 9.57 -0.57
N ALA A 343 13.15 9.83 -0.49
CA ALA A 343 12.11 9.15 -1.24
C ALA A 343 12.19 9.64 -2.70
N THR A 344 12.58 8.74 -3.58
CA THR A 344 12.72 9.03 -5.01
C THR A 344 11.70 8.20 -5.77
N ASP A 345 11.12 8.77 -6.83
CA ASP A 345 10.34 8.00 -7.81
C ASP A 345 11.35 7.36 -8.79
N THR A 346 11.98 6.27 -8.35
CA THR A 346 13.33 5.88 -8.81
C THR A 346 13.43 4.96 -10.04
N ARG A 347 12.64 5.14 -11.11
CA ARG A 347 12.99 4.54 -12.43
C ARG A 347 12.83 5.48 -13.65
N LYS A 348 12.97 6.79 -13.47
CA LYS A 348 13.23 7.72 -14.58
C LYS A 348 14.59 7.44 -15.24
N GLN A 349 14.71 7.67 -16.56
CA GLN A 349 16.02 7.62 -17.22
C GLN A 349 16.77 8.87 -16.84
N MET A 350 17.95 8.69 -16.22
CA MET A 350 18.85 9.75 -15.77
C MET A 350 19.02 10.83 -16.85
N ALA A 351 18.37 11.98 -16.65
CA ALA A 351 18.98 13.22 -17.11
C ALA A 351 20.30 13.40 -16.32
N PRO A 352 21.36 13.99 -16.89
CA PRO A 352 22.63 14.22 -16.19
C PRO A 352 22.45 14.90 -14.82
N ILE A 353 21.43 15.76 -14.70
CA ILE A 353 21.05 16.46 -13.48
C ILE A 353 20.45 15.50 -12.43
N GLU A 354 19.65 14.52 -12.82
CA GLU A 354 19.05 13.54 -11.90
C GLU A 354 20.09 12.52 -11.40
N ALA A 355 21.10 12.18 -12.22
CA ALA A 355 22.24 11.38 -11.78
C ALA A 355 23.10 12.10 -10.73
N ILE A 356 23.32 13.40 -10.92
CA ILE A 356 23.99 14.26 -9.95
C ILE A 356 23.15 14.38 -8.67
N GLN A 357 21.83 14.51 -8.78
CA GLN A 357 20.91 14.51 -7.63
C GLN A 357 20.94 13.18 -6.88
N HIS A 358 20.97 12.04 -7.57
CA HIS A 358 21.07 10.73 -6.92
C HIS A 358 22.42 10.53 -6.22
N ALA A 359 23.51 10.88 -6.90
CA ALA A 359 24.85 10.80 -6.34
C ALA A 359 25.02 11.77 -5.16
N SER A 360 24.48 12.98 -5.25
CA SER A 360 24.49 13.95 -4.16
C SER A 360 23.60 13.51 -3.00
N MET A 361 22.46 12.88 -3.25
CA MET A 361 21.60 12.30 -2.21
C MET A 361 22.28 11.14 -1.49
N ALA A 362 22.93 10.24 -2.23
CA ALA A 362 23.68 9.13 -1.66
C ALA A 362 24.89 9.63 -0.85
N THR A 363 25.60 10.64 -1.36
CA THR A 363 26.72 11.29 -0.68
C THR A 363 26.25 12.04 0.57
N PHE A 364 25.12 12.74 0.50
CA PHE A 364 24.50 13.44 1.62
C PHE A 364 24.01 12.46 2.69
N LYS A 365 23.38 11.34 2.31
CA LYS A 365 23.01 10.25 3.22
C LYS A 365 24.25 9.65 3.90
N ALA A 366 25.33 9.45 3.16
CA ALA A 366 26.61 9.00 3.72
C ALA A 366 27.22 10.04 4.69
N TRP A 367 27.20 11.33 4.33
CA TRP A 367 27.69 12.42 5.17
C TRP A 367 26.85 12.59 6.45
N LEU A 368 25.52 12.54 6.36
CA LEU A 368 24.64 12.57 7.52
C LEU A 368 24.89 11.39 8.45
N ASN A 369 25.00 10.18 7.91
CA ASN A 369 25.32 8.99 8.69
C ASN A 369 26.68 9.15 9.40
N ALA A 370 27.71 9.66 8.70
CA ALA A 370 29.03 9.90 9.27
C ALA A 370 29.01 10.98 10.37
N ASN A 371 28.30 12.09 10.17
CA ASN A 371 28.17 13.15 11.16
C ASN A 371 27.39 12.68 12.40
N MET A 372 26.31 11.91 12.23
CA MET A 372 25.57 11.36 13.37
C MET A 372 26.39 10.36 14.19
N ILE A 373 27.33 9.61 13.60
CA ILE A 373 28.29 8.76 14.35
C ILE A 373 29.22 9.63 15.20
N ILE A 374 29.67 10.77 14.68
CA ILE A 374 30.51 11.73 15.42
C ILE A 374 29.73 12.34 16.58
N PHE A 375 28.43 12.64 16.39
CA PHE A 375 27.55 13.20 17.43
C PHE A 375 26.91 12.15 18.37
N GLN A 376 27.13 10.86 18.18
CA GLN A 376 26.53 9.80 19.03
C GLN A 376 27.00 9.88 20.49
N LYS A 377 28.31 10.04 20.72
CA LYS A 377 28.91 10.09 22.07
C LYS A 377 28.34 11.22 22.95
N PRO A 378 28.17 12.46 22.46
CA PRO A 378 27.52 13.51 23.25
C PRO A 378 26.00 13.30 23.40
N LEU A 379 25.33 12.66 22.43
CA LEU A 379 23.88 12.38 22.51
C LEU A 379 23.52 11.28 23.51
N GLU A 380 24.43 10.35 23.82
CA GLU A 380 24.23 9.28 24.81
C GLU A 380 23.95 9.80 26.22
N TRP A 381 24.34 11.05 26.51
CA TRP A 381 24.12 11.71 27.80
C TRP A 381 22.66 12.18 27.99
N VAL A 382 21.86 12.20 26.93
CA VAL A 382 20.44 12.60 26.96
C VAL A 382 19.58 11.50 26.31
N PRO A 383 19.00 10.57 27.09
CA PRO A 383 18.30 9.39 26.58
C PRO A 383 17.17 9.66 25.55
N PRO A 384 16.32 10.71 25.71
CA PRO A 384 15.30 11.04 24.71
C PRO A 384 15.88 11.43 23.34
N LEU A 385 17.01 12.16 23.33
CA LEU A 385 17.66 12.62 22.10
C LEU A 385 18.31 11.46 21.34
N ASN A 386 18.95 10.55 22.08
CA ASN A 386 19.56 9.34 21.52
C ASN A 386 18.49 8.44 20.86
N SER A 387 17.33 8.29 21.48
CA SER A 387 16.23 7.49 20.91
C SER A 387 15.67 8.09 19.62
N LEU A 388 15.51 9.42 19.57
CA LEU A 388 15.06 10.14 18.38
C LEU A 388 16.10 10.06 17.24
N ALA A 389 17.39 10.19 17.57
CA ALA A 389 18.47 10.06 16.59
C ALA A 389 18.54 8.65 15.99
N ASN A 390 18.34 7.60 16.80
CA ASN A 390 18.29 6.22 16.30
C ASN A 390 17.07 5.96 15.41
N MET A 391 15.90 6.53 15.75
CA MET A 391 14.72 6.49 14.89
C MET A 391 14.97 7.19 13.55
N ALA A 392 15.49 8.43 13.58
CA ALA A 392 15.80 9.19 12.35
C ALA A 392 16.81 8.44 11.47
N ARG A 393 17.86 7.87 12.06
CA ARG A 393 18.85 7.06 11.33
C ARG A 393 18.22 5.82 10.70
N SER A 394 17.32 5.14 11.41
CA SER A 394 16.65 3.94 10.90
C SER A 394 15.74 4.28 9.71
N VAL A 395 14.90 5.31 9.88
CA VAL A 395 14.03 5.87 8.84
C VAL A 395 14.87 6.23 7.61
N ILE A 396 15.89 7.08 7.72
CA ILE A 396 16.73 7.49 6.58
C ILE A 396 17.37 6.30 5.84
N ASN A 397 17.76 5.25 6.56
CA ASN A 397 18.45 4.11 5.98
C ASN A 397 17.52 3.07 5.34
N GLN A 398 16.21 3.14 5.54
CA GLN A 398 15.25 2.26 4.89
C GLN A 398 15.21 2.47 3.37
N GLU A 399 15.05 1.38 2.62
CA GLU A 399 14.78 1.42 1.19
C GLU A 399 13.29 1.71 0.98
N TYR A 400 12.98 2.92 0.51
CA TYR A 400 11.62 3.40 0.29
C TYR A 400 11.13 3.22 -1.14
N THR A 401 11.55 2.15 -1.82
CA THR A 401 11.21 1.94 -3.24
C THR A 401 10.23 0.78 -3.40
N GLY A 402 8.98 1.12 -3.71
CA GLY A 402 7.98 0.19 -4.24
C GLY A 402 7.95 0.19 -5.77
N ASP A 403 7.13 -0.70 -6.34
CA ASP A 403 6.82 -0.72 -7.77
C ASP A 403 6.01 0.49 -8.22
N ILE A 404 5.17 1.01 -7.31
CA ILE A 404 4.39 2.24 -7.49
C ILE A 404 4.58 3.11 -6.25
N ASN A 405 5.17 4.29 -6.42
CA ASN A 405 5.39 5.23 -5.32
C ASN A 405 4.43 6.43 -5.44
N ILE A 406 3.70 6.69 -4.36
CA ILE A 406 2.78 7.82 -4.20
C ILE A 406 3.35 8.69 -3.08
N ILE A 407 4.17 9.67 -3.46
CA ILE A 407 5.00 10.45 -2.54
C ILE A 407 4.38 11.82 -2.34
N ARG A 408 4.20 12.22 -1.08
CA ARG A 408 3.68 13.55 -0.75
C ARG A 408 4.62 14.64 -1.30
N PRO A 409 4.11 15.64 -2.04
CA PRO A 409 4.95 16.73 -2.53
C PRO A 409 5.56 17.54 -1.37
N PRO A 410 6.78 18.06 -1.52
CA PRO A 410 7.44 18.83 -0.47
C PRO A 410 6.72 20.17 -0.28
N LYS A 411 5.96 20.30 0.80
CA LYS A 411 5.46 21.58 1.32
C LYS A 411 6.16 21.89 2.64
N PHE A 412 6.54 23.16 2.85
CA PHE A 412 7.12 23.63 4.10
C PHE A 412 6.08 23.63 5.21
N TRP A 413 6.08 22.56 6.02
CA TRP A 413 5.28 22.46 7.23
C TRP A 413 6.21 22.49 8.44
N SER A 414 5.80 23.18 9.51
CA SER A 414 6.59 23.19 10.74
C SER A 414 6.64 21.78 11.36
N PRO A 415 7.78 21.33 11.90
CA PRO A 415 7.86 20.00 12.53
C PRO A 415 6.88 19.80 13.69
N ALA A 416 6.49 20.89 14.36
CA ALA A 416 5.48 20.87 15.41
C ALA A 416 4.09 20.43 14.92
N LYS A 417 3.74 20.71 13.65
CA LYS A 417 2.46 20.28 13.06
C LYS A 417 2.36 18.76 12.84
N ILE A 418 3.49 18.05 12.81
CA ILE A 418 3.53 16.59 12.55
C ILE A 418 3.00 15.78 13.75
N LEU A 419 3.05 16.33 14.96
CA LEU A 419 2.64 15.69 16.21
C LEU A 419 1.47 16.42 16.90
N SER A 420 0.87 17.39 16.21
CA SER A 420 -0.27 18.15 16.72
C SER A 420 -1.57 17.68 16.08
N ASP A 421 -2.68 17.97 16.76
CA ASP A 421 -4.00 17.89 16.16
C ASP A 421 -4.11 18.94 15.03
N LEU A 422 -4.53 18.54 13.83
CA LEU A 422 -4.61 19.41 12.65
C LEU A 422 -6.00 20.08 12.54
N GLY A 423 -6.05 21.24 11.88
CA GLY A 423 -7.32 21.90 11.60
C GLY A 423 -8.05 21.27 10.44
N GLN A 424 -9.35 21.51 10.34
CA GLN A 424 -10.17 21.01 9.23
C GLN A 424 -9.57 21.37 7.87
N GLU A 425 -9.16 22.62 7.66
CA GLU A 425 -8.53 23.09 6.42
C GLU A 425 -7.23 22.32 6.09
N ASP A 426 -6.37 22.12 7.09
CA ASP A 426 -5.11 21.37 6.97
C ASP A 426 -5.40 19.88 6.62
N ILE A 427 -6.46 19.30 7.18
CA ILE A 427 -6.92 17.92 6.91
C ILE A 427 -7.44 17.82 5.48
N ASP A 428 -8.33 18.71 5.07
CA ASP A 428 -8.91 18.76 3.73
C ASP A 428 -7.82 18.92 2.67
N GLU A 429 -6.85 19.80 2.89
CA GLU A 429 -5.71 20.00 1.99
C GLU A 429 -4.86 18.74 1.85
N LEU A 430 -4.60 18.03 2.96
CA LEU A 430 -3.80 16.80 2.94
C LEU A 430 -4.52 15.65 2.23
N ILE A 431 -5.83 15.51 2.44
CA ILE A 431 -6.67 14.52 1.74
C ILE A 431 -6.71 14.83 0.24
N ASP A 432 -7.01 16.07 -0.16
CA ASP A 432 -7.03 16.48 -1.57
C ASP A 432 -5.66 16.27 -2.22
N THR A 433 -4.57 16.63 -1.52
CA THR A 433 -3.20 16.37 -1.99
C THR A 433 -2.95 14.87 -2.19
N GLY A 434 -3.43 14.03 -1.27
CA GLY A 434 -3.36 12.57 -1.37
C GLY A 434 -4.11 12.02 -2.59
N GLU A 435 -5.35 12.44 -2.79
CA GLU A 435 -6.18 12.03 -3.93
C GLU A 435 -5.51 12.43 -5.26
N ARG A 436 -5.12 13.71 -5.39
CA ARG A 436 -4.48 14.24 -6.61
C ARG A 436 -3.14 13.59 -6.92
N THR A 437 -2.38 13.21 -5.90
CA THR A 437 -1.10 12.49 -6.10
C THR A 437 -1.35 11.05 -6.54
N ALA A 438 -2.44 10.43 -6.09
CA ALA A 438 -2.81 9.07 -6.44
C ALA A 438 -3.44 8.96 -7.84
N TRP A 439 -4.24 9.93 -8.30
CA TRP A 439 -4.95 9.86 -9.59
C TRP A 439 -4.06 9.48 -10.79
N PRO A 440 -2.88 10.07 -11.02
CA PRO A 440 -1.98 9.68 -12.11
C PRO A 440 -1.49 8.23 -12.03
N LYS A 441 -1.51 7.64 -10.83
CA LYS A 441 -1.04 6.27 -10.58
C LYS A 441 -2.20 5.25 -10.61
N VAL A 442 -3.47 5.68 -10.60
CA VAL A 442 -4.64 4.77 -10.58
C VAL A 442 -4.62 3.78 -11.73
N GLU A 443 -4.41 4.23 -12.97
CA GLU A 443 -4.40 3.31 -14.14
C GLU A 443 -3.17 2.40 -14.16
N MET A 444 -2.04 2.87 -13.60
CA MET A 444 -0.87 2.03 -13.38
C MET A 444 -1.19 0.90 -12.40
N VAL A 445 -1.82 1.22 -11.26
CA VAL A 445 -2.29 0.22 -10.29
C VAL A 445 -3.32 -0.70 -10.94
N ARG A 446 -4.30 -0.16 -11.67
CA ARG A 446 -5.37 -0.92 -12.32
C ARG A 446 -4.79 -1.98 -13.26
N THR A 447 -3.88 -1.57 -14.13
CA THR A 447 -3.25 -2.46 -15.12
C THR A 447 -2.35 -3.50 -14.44
N GLN A 448 -1.48 -3.07 -13.52
CA GLN A 448 -0.49 -3.97 -12.91
C GLN A 448 -1.10 -4.95 -11.89
N THR A 449 -2.29 -4.65 -11.35
CA THR A 449 -2.97 -5.52 -10.37
C THR A 449 -4.14 -6.31 -10.95
N ALA A 450 -4.54 -6.06 -12.21
CA ALA A 450 -5.74 -6.68 -12.79
C ALA A 450 -5.70 -8.22 -12.74
N ILE A 451 -4.55 -8.82 -13.10
CA ILE A 451 -4.39 -10.28 -13.11
C ILE A 451 -4.38 -10.84 -11.69
N SER A 452 -3.63 -10.26 -10.74
CA SER A 452 -3.60 -10.75 -9.35
C SER A 452 -4.99 -10.67 -8.70
N ARG A 453 -5.71 -9.58 -8.93
CA ARG A 453 -7.09 -9.40 -8.46
C ARG A 453 -8.06 -10.39 -9.09
N ALA A 454 -7.94 -10.67 -10.39
CA ALA A 454 -8.76 -11.68 -11.06
C ALA A 454 -8.50 -13.07 -10.48
N LEU A 455 -7.23 -13.45 -10.30
CA LEU A 455 -6.84 -14.72 -9.67
C LEU A 455 -7.39 -14.85 -8.25
N GLU A 456 -7.29 -13.80 -7.44
CA GLU A 456 -7.84 -13.76 -6.08
C GLU A 456 -9.37 -13.90 -6.07
N GLY A 457 -10.08 -13.16 -6.91
CA GLY A 457 -11.54 -13.24 -7.03
C GLY A 457 -12.03 -14.59 -7.57
N ILE A 458 -11.29 -15.21 -8.49
CA ILE A 458 -11.60 -16.55 -8.99
C ILE A 458 -11.38 -17.60 -7.90
N LEU A 459 -10.22 -17.59 -7.23
CA LEU A 459 -9.92 -18.54 -6.16
C LEU A 459 -10.91 -18.44 -5.01
N ALA A 460 -11.24 -17.22 -4.57
CA ALA A 460 -12.23 -17.03 -3.50
C ALA A 460 -13.61 -17.62 -3.88
N ARG A 461 -14.02 -17.54 -5.15
CA ARG A 461 -15.26 -18.17 -5.63
C ARG A 461 -15.14 -19.69 -5.68
N ILE A 462 -14.00 -20.22 -6.14
CA ILE A 462 -13.75 -21.66 -6.23
C ILE A 462 -13.66 -22.28 -4.84
N ASP A 463 -13.01 -21.64 -3.86
CA ASP A 463 -12.90 -22.15 -2.50
C ASP A 463 -14.23 -21.98 -1.73
N LYS A 464 -14.97 -20.87 -1.89
CA LYS A 464 -16.32 -20.74 -1.29
C LYS A 464 -17.33 -21.76 -1.81
N ALA A 465 -17.21 -22.17 -3.08
CA ALA A 465 -18.11 -23.15 -3.68
C ALA A 465 -17.92 -24.58 -3.14
N GLY A 466 -16.96 -24.80 -2.25
CA GLY A 466 -16.68 -26.11 -1.65
C GLY A 466 -15.64 -25.92 -0.58
N ASP A 467 -16.17 -25.94 0.63
CA ASP A 467 -15.49 -25.83 1.89
C ASP A 467 -14.17 -26.63 1.91
N ASP A 468 -13.21 -26.09 2.66
CA ASP A 468 -11.91 -26.67 3.01
C ASP A 468 -10.75 -26.47 2.00
N GLY A 469 -10.20 -25.25 1.97
CA GLY A 469 -8.80 -25.02 1.61
C GLY A 469 -7.84 -25.43 2.74
N PRO A 470 -6.63 -25.91 2.44
CA PRO A 470 -5.66 -26.32 3.47
C PRO A 470 -5.13 -25.07 4.20
N GLY A 471 -5.76 -24.74 5.33
CA GLY A 471 -5.40 -23.59 6.15
C GLY A 471 -6.57 -22.96 6.93
N HIS A 472 -7.81 -23.35 6.65
CA HIS A 472 -8.98 -22.96 7.43
C HIS A 472 -9.66 -24.21 7.94
N ARG A 473 -9.30 -24.64 9.15
CA ARG A 473 -10.21 -25.54 9.90
C ARG A 473 -11.43 -24.70 10.24
N SER A 474 -12.59 -25.12 9.76
CA SER A 474 -13.86 -24.55 10.18
C SER A 474 -13.91 -24.47 11.70
N THR A 475 -14.36 -23.33 12.22
CA THR A 475 -14.57 -23.04 13.64
C THR A 475 -15.56 -24.01 14.31
N ALA A 476 -16.19 -24.90 13.54
CA ALA A 476 -17.01 -26.00 14.06
C ALA A 476 -16.18 -27.15 14.67
N ALA A 477 -14.94 -27.37 14.22
CA ALA A 477 -14.09 -28.48 14.70
C ALA A 477 -13.43 -28.24 16.07
N LEU A 478 -13.45 -27.00 16.59
CA LEU A 478 -12.89 -26.66 17.91
C LEU A 478 -13.88 -26.87 19.07
N LYS A 479 -15.14 -27.21 18.80
CA LYS A 479 -16.15 -27.48 19.86
C LYS A 479 -16.21 -28.93 20.32
N LYS A 480 -15.36 -29.83 19.83
CA LYS A 480 -15.52 -31.27 20.09
C LYS A 480 -14.20 -32.04 20.18
N ALA A 481 -13.33 -31.69 21.14
CA ALA A 481 -12.40 -32.64 21.75
C ALA A 481 -11.67 -32.02 22.95
N VAL A 482 -12.32 -31.98 24.12
CA VAL A 482 -11.72 -32.39 25.41
C VAL A 482 -12.90 -32.87 26.28
N ARG A 483 -12.95 -34.18 26.54
CA ARG A 483 -13.67 -34.76 27.67
C ARG A 483 -12.64 -35.50 28.49
#